data_AF-A0A4P5V544-F1
#
_entry.id   AF-A0A4P5V544-F1
#
_cell.length_a   1.000
_cell.length_b   1.000
_cell.length_c   1.000
_cell.angle_alpha   90.00
_cell.angle_beta   90.00
_cell.angle_gamma   90.00
#
_symmetry.space_group_name_H-M   'P 1'
#
loop_
_entity.id
_entity.type
_entity.pdbx_description
1 polymer ?
#
loop_
_entity_poly.entity_id
_entity_poly.type
_entity_poly.pdbx_seq_one_letter_code
_entity_poly.pdbx_strand_id
1 'polypeptide(L)'
;MNPSERTAQSPRISHALRGRLGAHVAHSRNDPQDMTKAARLAFMSTFERQADPDCILTDDERIRRATHLRKAHFTRMAMKSAETRANRINRRRSKSGTIDPCAPPAEAVEALTPD
;
A
#
# COMPACT_ATOMS: atom_id res chain seq x y z
N MET A 1 11.50 -54.57 5.47
CA MET A 1 11.47 -53.12 5.79
C MET A 1 10.02 -52.72 5.93
N ASN A 2 9.52 -52.50 7.16
CA ASN A 2 8.10 -52.24 7.41
C ASN A 2 7.73 -50.80 7.02
N PRO A 3 6.64 -50.55 6.27
CA PRO A 3 6.20 -49.20 5.90
C PRO A 3 5.59 -48.41 7.07
N SER A 4 5.33 -49.06 8.21
CA SER A 4 4.75 -48.45 9.42
C SER A 4 5.71 -47.58 10.24
N GLU A 5 6.99 -47.53 9.89
CA GLU A 5 8.00 -46.71 10.60
C GLU A 5 8.14 -45.28 10.02
N ARG A 6 7.41 -44.93 8.93
CA ARG A 6 7.63 -43.69 8.17
C ARG A 6 6.91 -42.44 8.68
N THR A 7 6.21 -42.48 9.81
CA THR A 7 5.34 -41.35 10.22
C THR A 7 5.55 -40.88 11.65
N ALA A 8 6.80 -40.80 12.11
CA ALA A 8 7.17 -39.72 13.04
C ALA A 8 7.33 -38.44 12.21
N GLN A 9 6.22 -37.86 11.76
CA GLN A 9 6.22 -36.65 10.94
C GLN A 9 6.87 -35.52 11.75
N SER A 10 8.11 -35.14 11.43
CA SER A 10 8.77 -33.99 12.07
C SER A 10 7.85 -32.77 11.97
N PRO A 11 7.72 -31.96 13.04
CA PRO A 11 6.77 -30.86 13.05
C PRO A 11 7.11 -29.93 11.88
N ARG A 12 6.16 -29.83 10.94
CA ARG A 12 6.29 -28.89 9.82
C ARG A 12 6.16 -27.49 10.39
N ILE A 13 7.29 -26.87 10.71
CA ILE A 13 7.33 -25.48 11.16
C ILE A 13 6.67 -24.65 10.05
N SER A 14 5.63 -23.89 10.43
CA SER A 14 4.93 -23.05 9.47
C SER A 14 5.88 -21.99 8.88
N HIS A 15 5.73 -21.70 7.59
CA HIS A 15 6.52 -20.64 6.94
C HIS A 15 6.33 -19.29 7.64
N ALA A 16 5.13 -19.03 8.17
CA ALA A 16 4.83 -17.85 8.98
C ALA A 16 5.67 -17.79 10.27
N LEU A 17 5.86 -18.91 10.97
CA LEU A 17 6.69 -18.96 12.17
C LEU A 17 8.17 -18.74 11.85
N ARG A 18 8.68 -19.35 10.76
CA ARG A 18 10.06 -19.12 10.28
C ARG A 18 10.28 -17.65 9.90
N GLY A 19 9.33 -17.04 9.20
CA GLY A 19 9.38 -15.63 8.82
C GLY A 19 9.46 -14.70 10.04
N ARG A 20 8.65 -14.96 11.07
CA ARG A 20 8.70 -14.18 12.33
C ARG A 20 10.03 -14.31 13.05
N LEU A 21 10.57 -15.53 13.16
CA LEU A 21 11.89 -15.74 13.74
C LEU A 21 12.96 -14.94 13.00
N GLY A 22 12.98 -15.02 11.66
CA GLY A 22 13.89 -14.25 10.82
C GLY A 22 13.76 -12.74 11.03
N ALA A 23 12.54 -12.21 11.11
CA ALA A 23 12.29 -10.79 11.34
C ALA A 23 12.82 -10.30 12.70
N HIS A 24 12.55 -11.01 13.79
CA HIS A 24 13.06 -10.64 15.11
C HIS A 24 14.58 -10.70 15.18
N VAL A 25 15.17 -11.73 14.55
CA VAL A 25 16.62 -11.96 14.48
C VAL A 25 17.32 -10.93 13.58
N ALA A 26 16.66 -10.43 12.54
CA ALA A 26 17.18 -9.37 11.68
C ALA A 26 17.11 -8.01 12.38
N HIS A 27 15.99 -7.69 13.03
CA HIS A 27 15.81 -6.43 13.76
C HIS A 27 16.60 -6.34 15.06
N SER A 28 17.03 -7.46 15.66
CA SER A 28 17.92 -7.42 16.82
C SER A 28 19.36 -7.00 16.45
N ARG A 29 19.76 -7.15 15.18
CA ARG A 29 21.12 -6.87 14.72
C ARG A 29 21.26 -5.56 13.95
N ASN A 30 20.17 -5.09 13.34
CA ASN A 30 20.21 -3.98 12.40
C ASN A 30 19.20 -2.92 12.79
N ASP A 31 19.54 -1.65 12.60
CA ASP A 31 18.55 -0.58 12.61
C ASP A 31 17.58 -0.76 11.43
N PRO A 32 16.25 -0.78 11.66
CA PRO A 32 15.25 -0.78 10.61
C PRO A 32 15.48 0.27 9.50
N GLN A 33 16.04 1.43 9.84
CA GLN A 33 16.33 2.48 8.85
C GLN A 33 17.44 2.08 7.89
N ASP A 34 18.49 1.44 8.39
CA ASP A 34 19.65 1.05 7.58
C ASP A 34 19.31 -0.11 6.64
N MET A 35 18.51 -1.07 7.12
CA MET A 35 18.06 -2.21 6.29
C MET A 35 17.38 -1.78 4.99
N THR A 36 16.68 -0.65 5.00
CA THR A 36 15.90 -0.17 3.85
C THR A 36 16.52 1.05 3.16
N LYS A 37 17.66 1.56 3.65
CA LYS A 37 18.26 2.81 3.15
C LYS A 37 18.57 2.75 1.65
N ALA A 38 19.24 1.70 1.19
CA ALA A 38 19.58 1.53 -0.23
C ALA A 38 18.33 1.50 -1.13
N ALA A 39 17.29 0.80 -0.69
CA ALA A 39 16.02 0.74 -1.42
C ALA A 39 15.32 2.11 -1.45
N ARG A 40 15.32 2.85 -0.33
CA ARG A 40 14.75 4.20 -0.26
C ARG A 40 15.47 5.17 -1.20
N LEU A 41 16.79 5.09 -1.29
CA LEU A 41 17.60 5.90 -2.21
C LEU A 41 17.30 5.56 -3.68
N ALA A 42 17.30 4.27 -4.04
CA ALA A 42 16.98 3.83 -5.40
C ALA A 42 15.54 4.20 -5.82
N PHE A 43 14.61 4.17 -4.88
CA PHE A 43 13.24 4.61 -5.14
C PHE A 43 13.17 6.13 -5.34
N MET A 44 13.90 6.92 -4.55
CA MET A 44 13.93 8.38 -4.70
C MET A 44 14.55 8.79 -6.05
N SER A 45 15.65 8.16 -6.46
CA SER A 45 16.34 8.50 -7.72
C SER A 45 15.47 8.30 -8.97
N THR A 46 14.46 7.42 -8.89
CA THR A 46 13.47 7.25 -9.95
C THR A 46 12.64 8.53 -10.14
N PHE A 47 12.27 9.21 -9.06
CA PHE A 47 11.51 10.47 -9.15
C PHE A 47 12.39 11.65 -9.52
N GLU A 48 13.66 11.67 -9.10
CA GLU A 48 14.63 12.69 -9.52
C GLU A 48 14.82 12.67 -11.04
N ARG A 49 15.01 11.48 -11.63
CA ARG A 49 15.10 11.31 -13.10
C ARG A 49 13.80 11.66 -13.82
N GLN A 50 12.64 11.43 -13.20
CA GLN A 50 11.35 11.84 -13.78
C GLN A 50 11.12 13.35 -13.68
N ALA A 51 11.62 13.99 -12.62
CA ALA A 51 11.50 15.42 -12.39
C ALA A 51 12.37 16.24 -13.37
N ASP A 52 13.52 15.67 -13.76
CA ASP A 52 14.49 16.32 -14.63
C ASP A 52 15.20 15.30 -15.54
N PRO A 53 14.56 14.86 -16.64
CA PRO A 53 15.15 13.92 -17.58
C PRO A 53 16.38 14.47 -18.32
N ASP A 54 16.39 15.79 -18.56
CA ASP A 54 17.41 16.48 -19.34
C ASP A 54 18.52 17.10 -18.45
N CYS A 55 18.44 16.93 -17.13
CA CYS A 55 19.42 17.44 -16.15
C CYS A 55 19.64 18.97 -16.21
N ILE A 56 18.60 19.74 -16.52
CA ILE A 56 18.69 21.19 -16.73
C ILE A 56 18.44 21.96 -15.42
N LEU A 57 17.69 21.38 -14.49
CA LEU A 57 17.29 22.05 -13.26
C LEU A 57 18.43 22.05 -12.23
N THR A 58 18.41 23.06 -11.35
CA THR A 58 19.24 23.07 -10.15
C THR A 58 18.86 21.91 -9.23
N ASP A 59 19.82 21.43 -8.45
CA ASP A 59 19.60 20.26 -7.57
C ASP A 59 18.46 20.50 -6.57
N ASP A 60 18.34 21.72 -6.01
CA ASP A 60 17.26 22.09 -5.09
C ASP A 60 15.88 21.96 -5.74
N GLU A 61 15.73 22.46 -6.96
CA GLU A 61 14.46 22.41 -7.69
C GLU A 61 14.14 20.98 -8.16
N ARG A 62 15.16 20.21 -8.54
CA ARG A 62 15.01 18.78 -8.85
C ARG A 62 14.50 18.01 -7.63
N ILE A 63 15.10 18.21 -6.46
CA ILE A 63 14.67 17.57 -5.20
C ILE A 63 13.25 18.01 -4.86
N ARG A 64 12.94 19.31 -4.93
CA ARG A 64 11.59 19.82 -4.67
C ARG A 64 10.57 19.13 -5.56
N ARG A 65 10.79 19.07 -6.88
CA ARG A 65 9.89 18.39 -7.82
C ARG A 65 9.79 16.89 -7.57
N ALA A 66 10.92 16.21 -7.32
CA ALA A 66 10.94 14.78 -7.00
C ALA A 66 10.11 14.46 -5.75
N THR A 67 10.19 15.29 -4.69
CA THR A 67 9.38 15.09 -3.49
C THR A 67 7.88 15.25 -3.76
N HIS A 68 7.48 16.19 -4.62
CA HIS A 68 6.09 16.35 -5.05
C HIS A 68 5.62 15.17 -5.90
N LEU A 69 6.44 14.68 -6.83
CA LEU A 69 6.13 13.48 -7.62
C LEU A 69 5.93 12.24 -6.75
N ARG A 70 6.81 12.05 -5.76
CA ARG A 70 6.68 10.96 -4.78
C ARG A 70 5.35 11.06 -4.04
N LYS A 71 4.97 12.26 -3.56
CA LYS A 71 3.68 12.48 -2.89
C LYS A 71 2.51 12.16 -3.81
N ALA A 72 2.53 12.67 -5.05
CA ALA A 72 1.49 12.42 -6.05
C ALA A 72 1.33 10.92 -6.36
N HIS A 73 2.45 10.17 -6.45
CA HIS A 73 2.43 8.73 -6.67
C HIS A 73 1.64 7.98 -5.58
N PHE A 74 1.93 8.25 -4.31
CA PHE A 74 1.24 7.62 -3.19
C PHE A 74 -0.22 8.06 -3.09
N THR A 75 -0.52 9.34 -3.35
CA THR A 75 -1.91 9.83 -3.40
C THR A 75 -2.72 9.09 -4.45
N ARG A 76 -2.16 8.88 -5.65
CA ARG A 76 -2.82 8.11 -6.72
C ARG A 76 -3.07 6.65 -6.30
N MET A 77 -2.14 6.02 -5.59
CA MET A 77 -2.35 4.68 -5.05
C MET A 77 -3.44 4.65 -3.98
N ALA A 78 -3.44 5.61 -3.06
CA ALA A 78 -4.43 5.72 -2.00
C ALA A 78 -5.84 5.92 -2.56
N MET A 79 -5.99 6.74 -3.60
CA MET A 79 -7.25 6.95 -4.32
C MET A 79 -7.80 5.64 -4.88
N LYS A 80 -6.99 4.90 -5.65
CA LYS A 80 -7.37 3.58 -6.20
C LYS A 80 -7.73 2.56 -5.11
N SER A 81 -7.05 2.61 -3.97
CA SER A 81 -7.34 1.76 -2.80
C SER A 81 -8.65 2.15 -2.11
N ALA A 82 -8.96 3.44 -2.02
CA ALA A 82 -10.24 3.92 -1.49
C ALA A 82 -11.41 3.47 -2.39
N GLU A 83 -11.28 3.63 -3.71
CA GLU A 83 -12.27 3.19 -4.69
C GLU A 83 -12.56 1.68 -4.59
N THR A 84 -11.52 0.85 -4.55
CA THR A 84 -11.69 -0.61 -4.44
C THR A 84 -12.34 -1.03 -3.12
N ARG A 85 -12.02 -0.36 -2.01
CA ARG A 85 -12.69 -0.60 -0.72
C ARG A 85 -14.15 -0.18 -0.76
N ALA A 86 -14.48 0.97 -1.32
CA ALA A 86 -15.85 1.44 -1.48
C ALA A 86 -16.68 0.45 -2.31
N ASN A 87 -16.13 -0.01 -3.44
CA ASN A 87 -16.78 -1.01 -4.29
C ASN A 87 -17.01 -2.34 -3.58
N ARG A 88 -16.06 -2.78 -2.74
CA ARG A 88 -16.21 -4.00 -1.94
C ARG A 88 -17.32 -3.86 -0.89
N ILE A 89 -17.43 -2.70 -0.25
CA ILE A 89 -18.50 -2.40 0.71
C ILE A 89 -19.85 -2.40 -0.01
N ASN A 90 -19.97 -1.69 -1.14
CA ASN A 90 -21.19 -1.66 -1.96
C ASN A 90 -21.60 -3.07 -2.44
N ARG A 91 -20.62 -3.89 -2.84
CA ARG A 91 -20.86 -5.31 -3.21
C ARG A 91 -21.32 -6.16 -2.03
N ARG A 92 -20.78 -5.93 -0.83
CA ARG A 92 -21.22 -6.64 0.38
C ARG A 92 -22.63 -6.22 0.76
N ARG A 93 -22.91 -4.91 0.73
CA ARG A 93 -24.21 -4.29 1.03
C ARG A 93 -25.33 -4.79 0.10
N SER A 94 -25.07 -4.81 -1.21
CA SER A 94 -26.02 -5.35 -2.21
C SER A 94 -26.30 -6.84 -2.01
N LYS A 95 -25.31 -7.63 -1.55
CA LYS A 95 -25.51 -9.04 -1.20
C LYS A 95 -26.26 -9.25 0.11
N SER A 96 -26.12 -8.37 1.09
CA SER A 96 -26.79 -8.46 2.39
C SER A 96 -28.21 -7.86 2.39
N GLY A 97 -28.65 -7.22 1.30
CA GLY A 97 -29.99 -6.60 1.22
C GLY A 97 -30.21 -5.42 2.17
N THR A 98 -29.16 -4.98 2.87
CA THR A 98 -29.24 -3.89 3.86
C THR A 98 -29.07 -2.55 3.15
N ILE A 99 -30.16 -1.78 3.03
CA ILE A 99 -30.11 -0.36 2.68
C ILE A 99 -29.40 0.37 3.83
N ASP A 100 -28.37 1.15 3.50
CA ASP A 100 -27.51 1.78 4.51
C ASP A 100 -28.02 3.20 4.80
N PRO A 101 -28.18 3.59 6.08
CA PRO A 101 -28.84 4.83 6.49
C PRO A 101 -28.02 6.11 6.25
N CYS A 102 -26.79 6.00 5.71
CA CYS A 102 -25.90 7.12 5.44
C CYS A 102 -25.93 7.56 3.95
N ALA A 103 -26.91 7.12 3.17
CA ALA A 103 -27.17 7.74 1.88
C ALA A 103 -27.69 9.16 2.14
N PRO A 104 -27.03 10.24 1.65
CA PRO A 104 -27.71 11.53 1.61
C PRO A 104 -28.98 11.36 0.77
N PRO A 105 -30.14 11.91 1.20
CA PRO A 105 -31.37 11.78 0.43
C PRO A 105 -31.14 12.35 -0.97
N ALA A 106 -31.63 11.65 -1.99
CA ALA A 106 -31.48 12.02 -3.40
C ALA A 106 -32.24 13.30 -3.80
N GLU A 107 -32.67 14.12 -2.84
CA GLU A 107 -33.66 15.21 -3.01
C GLU A 107 -33.14 16.60 -2.61
N ALA A 108 -31.86 16.92 -2.86
CA ALA A 108 -31.31 18.24 -2.52
C ALA A 108 -30.74 19.04 -3.71
N VAL A 109 -31.19 18.75 -4.94
CA VAL A 109 -30.73 19.46 -6.14
C VAL A 109 -31.82 20.26 -6.88
N GLU A 110 -33.03 20.37 -6.33
CA GLU A 110 -34.16 21.04 -6.99
C GLU A 110 -34.79 22.15 -6.14
N ALA A 111 -33.97 23.06 -5.59
CA ALA A 111 -34.49 24.23 -4.89
C ALA A 111 -33.47 25.38 -4.81
N LEU A 112 -32.97 25.91 -5.94
CA LEU A 112 -32.51 27.31 -6.01
C LEU A 112 -32.32 27.80 -7.46
N THR A 113 -33.42 27.95 -8.19
CA THR A 113 -33.50 28.91 -9.30
C THR A 113 -34.62 29.89 -8.96
N PRO A 114 -34.34 31.11 -8.48
CA PRO A 114 -35.30 32.20 -8.56
C PRO A 114 -35.30 32.83 -9.97
N ASP A 115 -36.49 33.31 -10.35
CA ASP A 115 -36.91 33.88 -11.64
C ASP A 115 -35.97 34.92 -12.28
#